data_AF-A0AAD6LKV0-F1
#
_entry.id   AF-A0AAD6LKV0-F1
#
_cell.length_a   1.000
_cell.length_b   1.000
_cell.length_c   1.000
_cell.angle_alpha   90.00
_cell.angle_beta   90.00
_cell.angle_gamma   90.00
#
_symmetry.space_group_name_H-M   'P 1'
#
loop_
_entity.id
_entity.type
_entity.pdbx_description
1 polymer ?
#
loop_
_entity_poly.entity_id
_entity_poly.type
_entity_poly.pdbx_seq_one_letter_code
_entity_poly.pdbx_strand_id
1 'polypeptide(L)'
;MNHPLLLKFIEEFASTFDGNKWGHNGPYLVSRVVQRVAERPGYNFTILPPMAFYPVGWNRIDGFFKKPENKVESRWVNAKLLQLSGETYGIHLWNRQSSRFSIEEGSVMGRLISDHCVICEYKYSS
;
A
#
# COMPACT_ATOMS: atom_id res chain seq x y z
N MET A 1 14.22 -9.38 -22.85
CA MET A 1 15.19 -8.64 -22.01
C MET A 1 15.44 -7.31 -22.71
N ASN A 2 14.95 -6.18 -22.16
CA ASN A 2 15.25 -4.77 -22.51
C ASN A 2 14.08 -3.89 -22.07
N HIS A 3 13.80 -3.82 -20.76
CA HIS A 3 12.78 -2.89 -20.26
C HIS A 3 13.45 -1.52 -20.03
N PRO A 4 13.15 -0.49 -20.86
CA PRO A 4 13.91 0.78 -20.84
C PRO A 4 13.85 1.48 -19.48
N LEU A 5 12.69 1.45 -18.81
CA LEU A 5 12.55 1.99 -17.46
C LEU A 5 13.41 1.25 -16.42
N LEU A 6 13.48 -0.08 -16.48
CA LEU A 6 14.25 -0.89 -15.53
C LEU A 6 15.74 -0.59 -15.67
N LEU A 7 16.23 -0.46 -16.91
CA LEU A 7 17.59 -0.04 -17.17
C LEU A 7 17.89 1.32 -16.52
N LYS A 8 16.97 2.28 -16.60
CA LYS A 8 17.14 3.59 -15.93
C LYS A 8 17.18 3.51 -14.42
N PHE A 9 16.46 2.59 -13.79
CA PHE A 9 16.60 2.35 -12.35
C PHE A 9 17.99 1.79 -12.00
N ILE A 10 18.49 0.83 -12.79
CA ILE A 10 19.82 0.24 -12.57
C ILE A 10 20.93 1.28 -12.78
N GLU A 11 20.86 2.09 -13.84
CA GLU A 11 21.81 3.17 -14.12
C GLU A 11 21.84 4.21 -12.99
N GLU A 12 20.66 4.65 -12.52
CA GLU A 12 20.58 5.61 -11.41
C GLU A 12 21.14 5.01 -10.12
N PHE A 13 20.85 3.74 -9.82
CA PHE A 13 21.35 3.07 -8.63
C PHE A 13 22.88 3.00 -8.67
N ALA A 14 23.45 2.54 -9.77
CA ALA A 14 24.89 2.37 -9.91
C ALA A 14 25.66 3.71 -9.87
N SER A 15 25.11 4.77 -10.45
CA SER A 15 25.80 6.06 -10.59
C SER A 15 25.64 6.99 -9.39
N THR A 16 24.57 6.85 -8.61
CA THR A 16 24.24 7.80 -7.53
C THR A 16 24.18 7.16 -6.16
N PHE A 17 24.59 5.90 -6.00
CA PHE A 17 24.49 5.18 -4.72
C PHE A 17 25.03 5.99 -3.53
N ASP A 18 24.21 6.12 -2.49
CA ASP A 18 24.59 6.76 -1.22
C ASP A 18 24.37 5.78 -0.07
N GLY A 19 25.45 5.16 0.41
CA GLY A 19 25.42 4.18 1.50
C GLY A 19 24.87 4.72 2.82
N ASN A 20 24.83 6.05 2.99
CA ASN A 20 24.32 6.68 4.21
C ASN A 20 22.81 6.95 4.16
N LYS A 21 22.17 6.83 2.99
CA LYS A 21 20.77 7.22 2.78
C LYS A 21 19.98 6.10 2.11
N TRP A 22 19.36 5.23 2.91
CA TRP A 22 18.50 4.14 2.41
C TRP A 22 17.47 4.61 1.37
N GLY A 23 16.72 5.69 1.68
CA GLY A 23 15.67 6.20 0.80
C GLY A 23 16.19 6.72 -0.54
N HIS A 24 17.42 7.22 -0.58
CA HIS A 24 18.07 7.73 -1.79
C HIS A 24 18.27 6.63 -2.84
N ASN A 25 18.50 5.40 -2.38
CA ASN A 25 18.76 4.23 -3.22
C ASN A 25 17.49 3.43 -3.58
N GLY A 26 16.34 3.77 -2.99
CA GLY A 26 15.10 3.01 -3.16
C GLY A 26 13.94 3.93 -3.58
N PRO A 27 12.99 4.27 -2.68
CA PRO A 27 11.81 5.05 -3.04
C PRO A 27 12.12 6.36 -3.79
N TYR A 28 13.12 7.13 -3.34
CA TYR A 28 13.45 8.40 -3.98
C TYR A 28 14.20 8.21 -5.30
N LEU A 29 14.95 7.12 -5.46
CA LEU A 29 15.52 6.73 -6.76
C LEU A 29 14.41 6.52 -7.79
N VAL A 30 13.36 5.78 -7.42
CA VAL A 30 12.22 5.52 -8.29
C VAL A 30 11.56 6.85 -8.69
N SER A 31 11.31 7.74 -7.72
CA SER A 31 10.74 9.07 -7.99
C SER A 31 11.60 9.88 -8.97
N ARG A 32 12.92 9.96 -8.76
CA ARG A 32 13.83 10.71 -9.64
C ARG A 32 13.87 10.15 -11.07
N VAL A 33 13.91 8.82 -11.22
CA VAL A 33 13.90 8.20 -12.55
C VAL A 33 12.58 8.45 -13.25
N VAL A 34 11.46 8.15 -12.59
CA VAL A 34 10.11 8.32 -13.16
C VAL A 34 9.86 9.77 -13.57
N GLN A 35 10.17 10.75 -12.72
CA GLN A 35 10.04 12.17 -13.06
C GLN A 35 10.84 12.57 -14.31
N ARG A 36 12.05 12.02 -14.49
CA ARG A 36 12.89 12.31 -15.67
C ARG A 36 12.36 11.70 -16.96
N VAL A 37 11.65 10.57 -16.90
CA VAL A 37 11.22 9.83 -18.09
C VAL A 37 9.73 9.95 -18.42
N ALA A 38 8.90 10.47 -17.51
CA ALA A 38 7.44 10.52 -17.66
C ALA A 38 6.97 11.22 -18.95
N GLU A 39 7.71 12.22 -19.43
CA GLU A 39 7.37 13.00 -20.63
C GLU A 39 8.23 12.61 -21.84
N ARG A 40 9.01 11.53 -21.75
CA ARG A 40 9.92 11.11 -22.82
C ARG A 40 9.32 9.97 -23.66
N PRO A 41 9.45 10.01 -24.99
CA PRO A 41 9.06 8.89 -25.83
C PRO A 41 9.90 7.64 -25.49
N GLY A 42 9.30 6.45 -25.68
CA GLY A 42 9.97 5.17 -25.46
C GLY A 42 9.81 4.57 -24.05
N TYR A 43 9.04 5.20 -23.17
CA TYR A 43 8.68 4.67 -21.85
C TYR A 43 7.16 4.51 -21.76
N ASN A 44 6.69 3.28 -21.53
CA ASN A 44 5.27 2.99 -21.33
C ASN A 44 5.06 2.49 -19.91
N PHE A 45 4.54 3.35 -19.03
CA PHE A 45 4.18 3.01 -17.66
C PHE A 45 3.07 3.93 -17.16
N THR A 46 2.36 3.48 -16.12
CA THR A 46 1.32 4.25 -15.44
C THR A 46 1.68 4.41 -13.98
N ILE A 47 1.60 5.63 -13.47
CA ILE A 47 1.73 5.90 -12.04
C ILE A 47 0.33 5.80 -11.45
N LEU A 48 0.11 4.82 -10.58
CA LEU A 48 -1.15 4.66 -9.87
C LEU A 48 -1.21 5.61 -8.66
N PRO A 49 -2.40 6.13 -8.31
CA PRO A 49 -2.55 6.99 -7.14
C PRO A 49 -2.26 6.20 -5.85
N PRO A 50 -1.92 6.87 -4.72
CA PRO A 50 -1.69 6.20 -3.44
C PRO A 50 -2.81 5.25 -3.03
N MET A 51 -4.07 5.57 -3.35
CA MET A 51 -5.23 4.72 -3.08
C MET A 51 -5.09 3.30 -3.64
N ALA A 52 -4.37 3.08 -4.74
CA ALA A 52 -4.14 1.74 -5.28
C ALA A 52 -3.48 0.75 -4.28
N PHE A 53 -2.58 1.24 -3.40
CA PHE A 53 -1.74 0.40 -2.53
C PHE A 53 -1.58 0.91 -1.08
N TYR A 54 -1.82 2.19 -0.84
CA TYR A 54 -1.71 2.90 0.44
C TYR A 54 -3.01 3.67 0.77
N PRO A 55 -4.14 2.97 0.99
CA PRO A 55 -5.46 3.58 1.27
C PRO A 55 -5.56 4.51 2.46
N VAL A 56 -4.58 4.44 3.33
CA VAL A 56 -4.55 5.09 4.64
C VAL A 56 -3.09 5.26 5.04
N GLY A 57 -2.79 6.38 5.72
CA GLY A 57 -1.46 6.62 6.25
C GLY A 57 -1.10 5.59 7.33
N TRP A 58 0.18 5.21 7.39
CA TRP A 58 0.69 4.25 8.37
C TRP A 58 0.41 4.66 9.84
N ASN A 59 0.24 5.96 10.10
CA ASN A 59 -0.06 6.53 11.41
C ASN A 59 -1.55 6.47 11.79
N ARG A 60 -2.44 6.09 10.85
CA ARG A 60 -3.90 5.94 11.05
C ARG A 60 -4.40 4.54 10.69
N ILE A 61 -3.47 3.61 10.47
CA ILE A 61 -3.80 2.24 10.06
C ILE A 61 -4.54 1.48 11.16
N ASP A 62 -4.41 1.88 12.43
CA ASP A 62 -5.09 1.27 13.58
C ASP A 62 -6.62 1.26 13.43
N GLY A 63 -7.20 2.29 12.81
CA GLY A 63 -8.63 2.37 12.54
C GLY A 63 -9.14 1.25 11.61
N PHE A 64 -8.27 0.62 10.81
CA PHE A 64 -8.68 -0.51 9.97
C PHE A 64 -8.78 -1.82 10.76
N PHE A 65 -8.20 -1.89 11.95
CA PHE A 65 -8.18 -3.10 12.79
C PHE A 65 -9.28 -3.12 13.85
N LYS A 66 -9.92 -1.98 14.12
CA LYS A 66 -10.93 -1.81 15.18
C LYS A 66 -12.34 -2.17 14.71
N LYS A 67 -13.10 -2.83 15.58
CA LYS A 67 -14.53 -3.10 15.44
C LYS A 67 -15.30 -1.80 15.63
N PRO A 68 -16.33 -1.53 14.81
CA PRO A 68 -17.19 -0.38 15.03
C PRO A 68 -18.03 -0.57 16.30
N GLU A 69 -18.01 0.42 17.19
CA GLU A 69 -18.73 0.40 18.48
C GLU A 69 -20.14 1.00 18.35
N ASN A 70 -20.38 1.80 17.32
CA ASN A 70 -21.64 2.50 17.11
C ASN A 70 -22.04 2.55 15.63
N LYS A 71 -23.29 2.99 15.37
CA LYS A 71 -23.85 3.06 14.01
C LYS A 71 -23.07 3.98 13.07
N VAL A 72 -22.42 5.02 13.60
CA VAL A 72 -21.64 5.97 12.78
C VAL A 72 -20.37 5.28 12.29
N GLU A 73 -19.66 4.60 13.17
CA GLU A 73 -18.47 3.82 12.83
C GLU A 73 -18.81 2.65 11.90
N SER A 74 -19.93 1.95 12.11
CA SER A 74 -20.34 0.88 11.18
C SER A 74 -20.59 1.41 9.76
N ARG A 75 -21.19 2.60 9.63
CA ARG A 75 -21.36 3.26 8.33
C ARG A 75 -20.02 3.65 7.72
N TRP A 76 -19.08 4.14 8.53
CA TRP A 76 -17.73 4.45 8.06
C TRP A 76 -17.00 3.20 7.55
N VAL A 77 -17.05 2.08 8.28
CA VAL A 77 -16.46 0.80 7.83
C VAL A 77 -17.04 0.37 6.48
N ASN A 78 -18.37 0.39 6.33
CA ASN A 78 -19.04 0.01 5.08
C ASN A 78 -18.66 0.94 3.92
N ALA A 79 -18.66 2.25 4.16
CA ALA A 79 -18.26 3.23 3.15
C ALA A 79 -16.79 3.04 2.75
N LYS A 80 -15.92 2.72 3.72
CA LYS A 80 -14.51 2.45 3.44
C LYS A 80 -14.36 1.20 2.61
N LEU A 81 -14.98 0.07 2.98
CA LEU A 81 -14.95 -1.16 2.20
C LEU A 81 -15.43 -0.96 0.77
N LEU A 82 -16.52 -0.19 0.58
CA LEU A 82 -17.01 0.16 -0.75
C LEU A 82 -15.96 0.94 -1.56
N GLN A 83 -15.35 1.97 -0.97
CA GLN A 83 -14.25 2.70 -1.60
C GLN A 83 -13.10 1.75 -1.98
N LEU A 84 -12.68 0.88 -1.05
CA LEU A 84 -11.55 -0.02 -1.28
C LEU A 84 -11.82 -0.96 -2.45
N SER A 85 -13.05 -1.48 -2.57
CA SER A 85 -13.44 -2.41 -3.64
C SER A 85 -13.32 -1.83 -5.06
N GLY A 86 -13.44 -0.51 -5.22
CA GLY A 86 -13.34 0.16 -6.51
C GLY A 86 -11.95 0.71 -6.84
N GLU A 87 -11.19 1.13 -5.83
CA GLU A 87 -9.98 1.95 -6.03
C GLU A 87 -8.68 1.26 -5.58
N THR A 88 -8.76 0.13 -4.88
CA THR A 88 -7.61 -0.53 -4.24
C THR A 88 -7.29 -1.86 -4.87
N TYR A 89 -6.01 -2.10 -5.19
CA TYR A 89 -5.52 -3.42 -5.60
C TYR A 89 -4.89 -4.19 -4.45
N GLY A 90 -4.32 -3.49 -3.47
CA GLY A 90 -3.76 -4.09 -2.27
C GLY A 90 -3.60 -3.09 -1.14
N ILE A 91 -3.36 -3.60 0.08
CA ILE A 91 -3.11 -2.77 1.25
C ILE A 91 -1.71 -3.05 1.76
N HIS A 92 -0.85 -2.04 1.72
CA HIS A 92 0.47 -2.13 2.31
C HIS A 92 0.41 -2.04 3.84
N LEU A 93 0.86 -3.08 4.52
CA LEU A 93 0.97 -3.13 5.98
C LEU A 93 2.43 -3.06 6.40
N TRP A 94 2.83 -1.95 7.03
CA TRP A 94 4.17 -1.84 7.59
C TRP A 94 4.24 -2.60 8.90
N ASN A 95 4.91 -3.76 8.89
CA ASN A 95 4.96 -4.68 10.03
C ASN A 95 5.32 -4.03 11.37
N ARG A 96 6.26 -3.06 11.39
CA ARG A 96 6.63 -2.33 12.62
C ARG A 96 5.45 -1.57 13.26
N GLN A 97 4.47 -1.16 12.46
CA GLN A 97 3.28 -0.45 12.91
C GLN A 97 2.06 -1.34 13.07
N SER A 98 1.85 -2.30 12.16
CA SER A 98 0.62 -3.09 12.08
C SER A 98 0.61 -4.32 12.98
N SER A 99 1.77 -4.92 13.26
CA SER A 99 1.86 -6.18 14.03
C SER A 99 1.36 -6.09 15.48
N ARG A 100 1.25 -4.89 16.03
CA ARG A 100 0.74 -4.64 17.38
C ARG A 100 -0.79 -4.62 17.48
N PHE A 101 -1.49 -4.59 16.35
CA PHE A 101 -2.95 -4.55 16.32
C PHE A 101 -3.51 -5.94 16.10
N SER A 102 -4.47 -6.34 16.94
CA SER A 102 -5.28 -7.52 16.68
C SER A 102 -6.38 -7.16 15.69
N ILE A 103 -6.73 -8.08 14.80
CA ILE A 103 -7.83 -7.88 13.86
C ILE A 103 -9.13 -8.14 14.61
N GLU A 104 -9.89 -7.09 14.88
CA GLU A 104 -11.18 -7.22 15.55
C GLU A 104 -12.27 -7.60 14.54
N GLU A 105 -13.23 -8.40 14.99
CA GLU A 105 -14.36 -8.85 14.16
C GLU A 105 -15.19 -7.66 13.66
N GLY A 106 -15.45 -7.63 12.36
CA GLY A 106 -16.21 -6.53 11.73
C GLY A 106 -15.40 -5.27 11.44
N SER A 107 -14.11 -5.23 11.77
CA SER A 107 -13.18 -4.19 11.31
C SER A 107 -12.99 -4.21 9.79
N VAL A 108 -12.42 -3.15 9.22
CA VAL A 108 -12.10 -3.09 7.78
C VAL A 108 -11.19 -4.26 7.38
N MET A 109 -10.10 -4.51 8.13
CA MET A 109 -9.20 -5.64 7.87
C MET A 109 -9.91 -6.98 8.03
N GLY A 110 -10.73 -7.14 9.08
CA GLY A 110 -11.49 -8.36 9.32
C GLY A 110 -12.40 -8.70 8.14
N ARG A 111 -13.12 -7.70 7.62
CA ARG A 111 -13.99 -7.85 6.46
C ARG A 111 -13.22 -8.13 5.17
N LEU A 112 -12.14 -7.40 4.90
CA LEU A 112 -11.32 -7.65 3.70
C LEU A 112 -10.69 -9.05 3.69
N ILE A 113 -10.18 -9.51 4.84
CA ILE A 113 -9.62 -10.86 4.97
C ILE A 113 -10.75 -11.89 4.80
N SER A 114 -11.90 -11.67 5.42
CA SER A 114 -13.09 -12.51 5.26
C SER A 114 -13.55 -12.66 3.81
N ASP A 115 -13.51 -11.57 3.05
CA ASP A 115 -14.07 -11.51 1.70
C ASP A 115 -13.06 -11.97 0.62
N HIS A 116 -11.75 -11.89 0.89
CA HIS A 116 -10.72 -12.09 -0.14
C HIS A 116 -9.61 -13.10 0.21
N CYS A 117 -9.46 -13.53 1.47
CA CYS A 117 -8.38 -14.45 1.80
C CYS A 117 -8.72 -15.88 1.41
N VAL A 118 -7.90 -16.46 0.54
CA VAL A 118 -8.08 -17.84 0.04
C VAL A 118 -7.51 -18.89 0.99
N ILE A 119 -6.53 -18.52 1.83
CA ILE A 119 -5.74 -19.45 2.66
C ILE A 119 -5.79 -19.18 4.16
N CYS A 120 -6.67 -18.28 4.61
CA CYS A 120 -6.74 -17.89 6.02
C CYS A 120 -7.70 -18.80 6.81
N GLU A 121 -7.28 -19.24 8.01
CA GLU A 121 -8.17 -19.77 9.03
C GLU A 121 -8.63 -18.64 9.95
N TYR A 122 -9.93 -18.43 10.06
CA TYR A 122 -10.48 -17.38 10.92
C TYR A 122 -10.35 -17.76 12.39
N LYS A 123 -9.50 -17.05 13.12
CA LYS A 123 -9.46 -17.06 14.58
C LYS A 123 -9.68 -15.64 15.07
N TYR A 124 -10.94 -15.28 15.28
CA TYR A 124 -11.26 -14.02 15.96
C TYR A 124 -10.81 -14.14 17.42
N SER A 125 -10.04 -13.16 17.91
CA SER A 125 -9.77 -13.01 19.33
C SER A 125 -11.10 -12.68 20.03
N SER A 126 -11.48 -13.51 21.01
CA SER A 126 -12.63 -13.28 21.89
C SER A 126 -12.37 -12.16 22.88
#